data_AF-A0A7V4ZWC1-F1
#
_entry.id   AF-A0A7V4ZWC1-F1
#
_cell.length_a   1.000
_cell.length_b   1.000
_cell.length_c   1.000
_cell.angle_alpha   90.00
_cell.angle_beta   90.00
_cell.angle_gamma   90.00
#
_symmetry.space_group_name_H-M   'P 1'
#
loop_
_entity.id
_entity.type
_entity.pdbx_description
1 polymer ?
#
loop_
_entity_poly.entity_id
_entity_poly.type
_entity_poly.pdbx_seq_one_letter_code
_entity_poly.pdbx_strand_id
1 'polypeptide(L)'
;EYFPYEKEFPWVYQALQSFDVHFWEPGTEQTVFQHPRFRFSTPICFEDVFPYLVRGFVQKGADLIINISNDYWSLTPVEGRQHATHALLRAVENRRPLLRATASGWTLYADPYGRILASLPPYEEGALLVEVTLPGYWKRGEGFGGFLGIRQGRPSGIGADRAEQQSSLIQSLQQGASGSREGRGSPTDRKERQGSLNPSFQKETLGSPADSGERPGGLNSSPQRGAETLYTRYGDWFPLFCGAVVLLLMGMSFRRRNPSEQELHFP
;
A
#
# COMPACT_ATOMS: atom_id res chain seq x y z
N GLU A 1 2.83 17.83 1.98
CA GLU A 1 2.41 18.76 0.92
C GLU A 1 2.67 20.17 1.42
N TYR A 2 3.61 20.91 0.83
CA TYR A 2 4.06 22.20 1.38
C TYR A 2 4.48 23.14 0.25
N PHE A 3 4.58 24.44 0.56
CA PHE A 3 5.11 25.43 -0.37
C PHE A 3 6.64 25.51 -0.24
N PRO A 4 7.42 25.14 -1.28
CA PRO A 4 8.87 24.97 -1.15
C PRO A 4 9.66 26.27 -0.94
N TYR A 5 9.08 27.43 -1.24
CA TYR A 5 9.76 28.73 -1.20
C TYR A 5 9.13 29.70 -0.21
N GLU A 6 8.62 29.19 0.92
CA GLU A 6 8.00 30.00 1.97
C GLU A 6 8.88 31.17 2.42
N LYS A 7 10.20 30.96 2.47
CA LYS A 7 11.16 31.98 2.94
C LYS A 7 11.50 33.00 1.87
N GLU A 8 11.60 32.58 0.62
CA GLU A 8 11.98 33.41 -0.52
C GLU A 8 10.80 34.24 -1.04
N PHE A 9 9.58 33.71 -0.94
CA PHE A 9 8.35 34.37 -1.41
C PHE A 9 7.24 34.36 -0.34
N PRO A 10 7.43 35.05 0.80
CA PRO A 10 6.47 35.02 1.91
C PRO A 10 5.12 35.64 1.53
N TRP A 11 5.10 36.60 0.62
CA TRP A 11 3.86 37.21 0.14
C TRP A 11 3.01 36.24 -0.71
N VAL A 12 3.64 35.36 -1.49
CA VAL A 12 2.94 34.31 -2.25
C VAL A 12 2.36 33.29 -1.30
N TYR A 13 3.16 32.87 -0.31
CA TYR A 13 2.72 31.94 0.72
C TYR A 13 1.49 32.46 1.49
N GLN A 14 1.53 33.72 1.96
CA GLN A 14 0.40 34.36 2.64
C GLN A 14 -0.83 34.50 1.74
N ALA A 15 -0.63 34.83 0.45
CA ALA A 15 -1.73 34.88 -0.50
C ALA A 15 -2.36 33.50 -0.72
N LEU A 16 -1.57 32.42 -0.79
CA LEU A 16 -2.10 31.06 -0.91
C LEU A 16 -2.89 30.64 0.34
N GLN A 17 -2.41 30.99 1.52
CA GLN A 17 -3.13 30.74 2.77
C GLN A 17 -4.49 31.46 2.83
N SER A 18 -4.59 32.68 2.27
CA SER A 18 -5.87 33.40 2.24
C SER A 18 -6.90 32.79 1.29
N PHE A 19 -6.47 31.90 0.38
CA PHE A 19 -7.34 31.08 -0.48
C PHE A 19 -7.62 29.68 0.11
N ASP A 20 -7.45 29.48 1.41
CA ASP A 20 -7.76 28.23 2.12
C ASP A 20 -6.85 27.04 1.71
N VAL A 21 -5.66 27.33 1.17
CA VAL A 21 -4.66 26.30 0.89
C VAL A 21 -3.99 25.88 2.20
N HIS A 22 -4.15 24.61 2.56
CA HIS A 22 -3.55 24.02 3.75
C HIS A 22 -2.18 23.42 3.42
N PHE A 23 -1.20 23.72 4.27
CA PHE A 23 0.15 23.15 4.17
C PHE A 23 0.39 22.16 5.31
N TRP A 24 1.12 21.09 5.01
CA TRP A 24 1.41 20.00 5.92
C TRP A 24 2.92 19.85 6.10
N GLU A 25 3.33 19.53 7.32
CA GLU A 25 4.72 19.18 7.63
C GLU A 25 4.99 17.70 7.36
N PRO A 26 6.21 17.32 6.94
CA PRO A 26 6.59 15.92 6.82
C PRO A 26 6.52 15.19 8.17
N GLY A 27 6.07 13.94 8.15
CA GLY A 27 6.14 13.07 9.32
C GLY A 27 7.59 12.81 9.76
N THR A 28 7.80 12.60 11.06
CA THR A 28 9.14 12.39 11.64
C THR A 28 9.54 10.92 11.71
N GLU A 29 8.58 10.00 11.66
CA GLU A 29 8.83 8.57 11.72
C GLU A 29 7.86 7.74 10.88
N GLN A 30 8.33 6.55 10.48
CA GLN A 30 7.49 5.52 9.89
C GLN A 30 6.95 4.60 10.99
N THR A 31 5.67 4.71 11.30
CA THR A 31 5.00 3.90 12.33
C THR A 31 4.40 2.63 11.73
N VAL A 32 4.72 1.46 12.30
CA VAL A 32 4.02 0.20 12.00
C VAL A 32 2.98 -0.03 13.08
N PHE A 33 1.71 -0.03 12.69
CA PHE A 33 0.60 -0.21 13.59
C PHE A 33 0.46 -1.68 14.01
N GLN A 34 -0.02 -1.89 15.23
CA GLN A 34 -0.16 -3.22 15.83
C GLN A 34 -1.63 -3.56 16.04
N HIS A 35 -2.05 -4.71 15.54
CA HIS A 35 -3.31 -5.37 15.83
C HIS A 35 -2.99 -6.71 16.52
N PRO A 36 -3.84 -7.25 17.41
CA PRO A 36 -3.58 -8.52 18.09
C PRO A 36 -3.21 -9.72 17.19
N ARG A 37 -3.57 -9.64 15.90
CA ARG A 37 -3.35 -10.71 14.91
C ARG A 37 -2.28 -10.40 13.86
N PHE A 38 -1.91 -9.13 13.66
CA PHE A 38 -1.03 -8.72 12.56
C PHE A 38 -0.50 -7.31 12.77
N ARG A 39 0.53 -6.95 12.03
CA ARG A 39 1.04 -5.58 11.96
C ARG A 39 0.85 -5.01 10.57
N PHE A 40 0.59 -3.72 10.46
CA PHE A 40 0.34 -3.10 9.16
C PHE A 40 1.01 -1.74 9.01
N SER A 41 1.28 -1.37 7.76
CA SER A 41 1.74 -0.05 7.38
C SER A 41 0.62 0.77 6.76
N THR A 42 0.77 2.09 6.81
CA THR A 42 -0.16 3.02 6.17
C THR A 42 0.55 4.07 5.32
N PRO A 43 1.20 3.69 4.20
CA PRO A 43 1.68 4.70 3.26
C PRO A 43 0.48 5.52 2.75
N ILE A 44 0.55 6.85 2.89
CA ILE A 44 -0.54 7.75 2.56
C ILE A 44 -0.38 8.27 1.14
N CYS A 45 -1.44 8.13 0.34
CA CYS A 45 -1.51 8.63 -1.03
C CYS A 45 -0.25 8.22 -1.82
N PHE A 46 0.51 9.21 -2.28
CA PHE A 46 1.70 9.08 -3.12
C PHE A 46 2.91 8.43 -2.42
N GLU A 47 2.87 8.15 -1.13
CA GLU A 47 3.97 7.45 -0.46
C GLU A 47 4.21 6.04 -1.01
N ASP A 48 3.19 5.41 -1.59
CA ASP A 48 3.31 4.06 -2.16
C ASP A 48 4.07 4.02 -3.49
N VAL A 49 4.25 5.15 -4.18
CA VAL A 49 5.09 5.20 -5.38
C VAL A 49 6.58 5.17 -5.07
N PHE A 50 6.97 5.47 -3.82
CA PHE A 50 8.36 5.46 -3.35
C PHE A 50 8.72 4.10 -2.73
N PRO A 51 9.51 3.26 -3.42
CA PRO A 51 9.76 1.88 -2.99
C PRO A 51 10.41 1.79 -1.61
N TYR A 52 11.36 2.70 -1.32
CA TYR A 52 12.12 2.71 -0.07
C TYR A 52 11.26 3.00 1.16
N LEU A 53 10.18 3.79 1.02
CA LEU A 53 9.26 4.08 2.13
C LEU A 53 8.53 2.81 2.55
N VAL A 54 7.90 2.13 1.59
CA VAL A 54 7.14 0.90 1.86
C VAL A 54 8.05 -0.23 2.34
N ARG A 55 9.24 -0.36 1.75
CA ARG A 55 10.28 -1.27 2.24
C ARG A 55 10.64 -1.00 3.70
N GLY A 56 10.78 0.26 4.10
CA GLY A 56 11.07 0.66 5.48
C GLY A 56 10.04 0.12 6.47
N PHE A 57 8.74 0.26 6.16
CA PHE A 57 7.68 -0.32 6.99
C PHE A 57 7.77 -1.85 7.10
N VAL A 58 8.06 -2.54 5.99
CA VAL A 58 8.15 -4.00 5.97
C VAL A 58 9.38 -4.49 6.75
N GLN A 59 10.49 -3.78 6.69
CA GLN A 59 11.68 -4.05 7.51
C GLN A 59 11.41 -3.85 9.01
N LYS A 60 10.55 -2.88 9.37
CA LYS A 60 10.03 -2.69 10.72
C LYS A 60 8.99 -3.74 11.12
N GLY A 61 8.54 -4.57 10.17
CA GLY A 61 7.73 -5.75 10.40
C GLY A 61 6.27 -5.65 9.97
N ALA A 62 5.91 -4.74 9.07
CA ALA A 62 4.58 -4.77 8.48
C ALA A 62 4.30 -6.13 7.80
N ASP A 63 3.20 -6.77 8.19
CA ASP A 63 2.69 -8.03 7.64
C ASP A 63 1.65 -7.77 6.53
N LEU A 64 1.10 -6.55 6.49
CA LEU A 64 0.08 -6.06 5.56
C LEU A 64 0.38 -4.59 5.19
N ILE A 65 0.20 -4.23 3.92
CA ILE A 65 0.28 -2.84 3.45
C ILE A 65 -1.14 -2.31 3.30
N ILE A 66 -1.48 -1.21 3.99
CA ILE A 66 -2.77 -0.53 3.86
C ILE A 66 -2.53 0.87 3.29
N ASN A 67 -2.62 1.05 1.98
CA ASN A 67 -2.54 2.37 1.39
C ASN A 67 -3.88 3.10 1.52
N ILE A 68 -3.85 4.35 1.98
CA ILE A 68 -5.02 5.23 2.08
C ILE A 68 -4.77 6.40 1.14
N SER A 69 -5.58 6.53 0.09
CA SER A 69 -5.37 7.55 -0.95
C SER A 69 -6.60 8.39 -1.22
N ASN A 70 -6.37 9.57 -1.78
CA ASN A 70 -7.41 10.38 -2.41
C ASN A 70 -6.94 10.73 -3.83
N ASP A 71 -7.42 10.00 -4.83
CA ASP A 71 -7.02 10.20 -6.24
C ASP A 71 -7.89 11.27 -6.94
N TYR A 72 -8.64 12.08 -6.20
CA TYR A 72 -9.55 13.08 -6.77
C TYR A 72 -8.80 14.26 -7.43
N TRP A 73 -7.54 14.47 -7.06
CA TRP A 73 -6.73 15.59 -7.53
C TRP A 73 -6.45 15.57 -9.04
N SER A 74 -6.46 14.39 -9.67
CA SER A 74 -6.17 14.25 -11.10
C SER A 74 -7.43 14.34 -11.97
N LEU A 75 -8.62 14.11 -11.39
CA LEU A 75 -9.92 14.02 -12.07
C LEU A 75 -9.94 13.09 -13.30
N THR A 76 -8.98 12.16 -13.41
CA THR A 76 -8.91 11.21 -14.53
C THR A 76 -8.74 9.77 -14.02
N PRO A 77 -9.39 8.78 -14.66
CA PRO A 77 -9.15 7.37 -14.33
C PRO A 77 -7.74 6.87 -14.66
N VAL A 78 -7.03 7.58 -15.56
CA VAL A 78 -5.70 7.18 -16.06
C VAL A 78 -4.64 7.32 -14.98
N GLU A 79 -4.60 8.46 -14.29
CA GLU A 79 -3.69 8.66 -13.17
C GLU A 79 -3.96 7.64 -12.06
N GLY A 80 -5.21 7.49 -11.64
CA GLY A 80 -5.57 6.53 -10.58
C GLY A 80 -5.16 5.09 -10.94
N ARG A 81 -5.19 4.71 -12.22
CA ARG A 81 -4.69 3.40 -12.67
C ARG A 81 -3.17 3.31 -12.59
N GLN A 82 -2.44 4.36 -12.98
CA GLN A 82 -0.97 4.39 -12.87
C GLN A 82 -0.52 4.33 -11.41
N HIS A 83 -1.15 5.13 -10.54
CA HIS A 83 -0.91 5.16 -9.10
C HIS A 83 -1.22 3.80 -8.46
N ALA A 84 -2.38 3.20 -8.75
CA ALA A 84 -2.69 1.85 -8.29
C ALA A 84 -1.69 0.80 -8.79
N THR A 85 -1.20 0.92 -10.03
CA THR A 85 -0.16 0.03 -10.58
C THR A 85 1.13 0.13 -9.78
N HIS A 86 1.55 1.33 -9.39
CA HIS A 86 2.72 1.51 -8.53
C HIS A 86 2.51 0.87 -7.15
N ALA A 87 1.31 1.01 -6.57
CA ALA A 87 0.95 0.36 -5.32
C ALA A 87 1.09 -1.18 -5.40
N LEU A 88 0.63 -1.79 -6.51
CA LEU A 88 0.76 -3.23 -6.74
C LEU A 88 2.22 -3.70 -6.76
N LEU A 89 3.15 -2.90 -7.31
CA LEU A 89 4.57 -3.22 -7.28
C LEU A 89 5.08 -3.34 -5.84
N ARG A 90 4.58 -2.51 -4.92
CA ARG A 90 4.96 -2.59 -3.49
C ARG A 90 4.56 -3.92 -2.86
N ALA A 91 3.41 -4.47 -3.25
CA ALA A 91 2.96 -5.80 -2.80
C ALA A 91 3.94 -6.90 -3.27
N VAL A 92 4.30 -6.86 -4.55
CA VAL A 92 5.23 -7.82 -5.19
C VAL A 92 6.63 -7.75 -4.59
N GLU A 93 7.19 -6.53 -4.51
CA GLU A 93 8.53 -6.26 -4.01
C GLU A 93 8.74 -6.74 -2.58
N ASN A 94 7.71 -6.61 -1.75
CA ASN A 94 7.80 -6.92 -0.33
C ASN A 94 7.17 -8.26 0.06
N ARG A 95 6.51 -8.95 -0.89
CA ARG A 95 5.70 -10.16 -0.64
C ARG A 95 4.76 -9.93 0.54
N ARG A 96 4.01 -8.84 0.47
CA ARG A 96 2.96 -8.50 1.43
C ARG A 96 1.65 -8.24 0.70
N PRO A 97 0.51 -8.68 1.25
CA PRO A 97 -0.78 -8.28 0.71
C PRO A 97 -0.93 -6.75 0.77
N LEU A 98 -1.70 -6.21 -0.16
CA LEU A 98 -2.01 -4.79 -0.26
C LEU A 98 -3.52 -4.59 -0.18
N LEU A 99 -3.96 -3.77 0.78
CA LEU A 99 -5.25 -3.12 0.75
C LEU A 99 -5.05 -1.67 0.33
N ARG A 100 -5.72 -1.24 -0.72
CA ARG A 100 -5.76 0.16 -1.14
C ARG A 100 -7.17 0.68 -0.97
N ALA A 101 -7.35 1.63 -0.06
CA ALA A 101 -8.61 2.29 0.21
C ALA A 101 -8.55 3.72 -0.33
N THR A 102 -9.44 4.05 -1.25
CA THR A 102 -9.42 5.36 -1.93
C THR A 102 -10.77 6.06 -1.88
N ALA A 103 -10.76 7.39 -1.84
CA ALA A 103 -11.99 8.19 -1.88
C ALA A 103 -12.65 8.22 -3.27
N SER A 104 -11.86 8.33 -4.34
CA SER A 104 -12.36 8.43 -5.73
C SER A 104 -11.54 7.60 -6.73
N GLY A 105 -10.54 6.86 -6.24
CA GLY A 105 -9.60 6.11 -7.05
C GLY A 105 -9.94 4.62 -7.14
N TRP A 106 -8.94 3.82 -7.47
CA TRP A 106 -9.07 2.37 -7.50
C TRP A 106 -8.91 1.79 -6.09
N THR A 107 -10.04 1.50 -5.43
CA THR A 107 -10.07 0.74 -4.19
C THR A 107 -9.92 -0.75 -4.50
N LEU A 108 -8.92 -1.43 -3.94
CA LEU A 108 -8.61 -2.82 -4.28
C LEU A 108 -7.92 -3.61 -3.16
N TYR A 109 -8.02 -4.92 -3.29
CA TYR A 109 -7.22 -5.91 -2.56
C TYR A 109 -6.34 -6.67 -3.55
N ALA A 110 -5.03 -6.70 -3.27
CA ALA A 110 -4.08 -7.51 -4.02
C ALA A 110 -3.26 -8.44 -3.12
N ASP A 111 -2.94 -9.61 -3.66
CA ASP A 111 -2.11 -10.61 -3.00
C ASP A 111 -0.60 -10.24 -3.04
N PRO A 112 0.27 -10.97 -2.32
CA PRO A 112 1.72 -10.77 -2.35
C PRO A 112 2.40 -10.92 -3.72
N TYR A 113 1.68 -11.39 -4.74
CA TYR A 113 2.16 -11.53 -6.11
C TYR A 113 1.64 -10.43 -7.03
N GLY A 114 0.94 -9.42 -6.47
CA GLY A 114 0.39 -8.29 -7.20
C GLY A 114 -0.88 -8.63 -7.98
N ARG A 115 -1.51 -9.79 -7.72
CA ARG A 115 -2.78 -10.15 -8.36
C ARG A 115 -3.91 -9.43 -7.64
N ILE A 116 -4.72 -8.69 -8.39
CA ILE A 116 -5.93 -8.05 -7.87
C ILE A 116 -6.96 -9.15 -7.64
N LEU A 117 -7.36 -9.35 -6.39
CA LEU A 117 -8.35 -10.36 -5.99
C LEU A 117 -9.75 -9.76 -5.85
N ALA A 118 -9.84 -8.47 -5.55
CA ALA A 118 -11.10 -7.74 -5.52
C ALA A 118 -10.85 -6.24 -5.75
N SER A 119 -11.80 -5.53 -6.35
CA SER A 119 -11.71 -4.08 -6.56
C SER A 119 -13.08 -3.41 -6.71
N LEU A 120 -13.13 -2.11 -6.48
CA LEU A 120 -14.24 -1.24 -6.85
C LEU A 120 -13.84 -0.33 -8.02
N PRO A 121 -14.79 0.02 -8.91
CA PRO A 121 -14.57 1.05 -9.91
C PRO A 121 -14.31 2.43 -9.26
N PRO A 122 -13.49 3.29 -9.88
CA PRO A 122 -13.26 4.64 -9.39
C PRO A 122 -14.51 5.52 -9.56
N TYR A 123 -14.60 6.59 -8.76
CA TYR A 123 -15.72 7.55 -8.78
C TYR A 123 -17.10 6.95 -8.45
N GLU A 124 -17.14 5.76 -7.86
CA GLU A 124 -18.37 5.13 -7.38
C GLU A 124 -18.34 4.99 -5.85
N GLU A 125 -19.47 5.25 -5.22
CA GLU A 125 -19.65 5.01 -3.79
C GLU A 125 -19.84 3.50 -3.55
N GLY A 126 -19.05 2.94 -2.63
CA GLY A 126 -19.15 1.54 -2.30
C GLY A 126 -18.23 1.13 -1.15
N ALA A 127 -18.43 -0.10 -0.68
CA ALA A 127 -17.59 -0.74 0.34
C ALA A 127 -17.10 -2.09 -0.17
N LEU A 128 -15.79 -2.32 -0.03
CA LEU A 128 -15.14 -3.57 -0.45
C LEU A 128 -14.81 -4.40 0.80
N LEU A 129 -15.52 -5.50 0.99
CA LEU A 129 -15.26 -6.45 2.07
C LEU A 129 -14.50 -7.65 1.49
N VAL A 130 -13.37 -7.99 2.10
CA VAL A 130 -12.44 -9.02 1.62
C VAL A 130 -11.88 -9.83 2.77
N GLU A 131 -11.58 -11.10 2.50
CA GLU A 131 -10.77 -11.93 3.39
C GLU A 131 -9.29 -11.80 2.99
N VAL A 132 -8.46 -11.33 3.91
CA VAL A 132 -7.04 -11.09 3.65
C VAL A 132 -6.22 -12.26 4.17
N THR A 133 -5.56 -12.96 3.25
CA THR A 133 -4.56 -13.97 3.61
C THR A 133 -3.26 -13.26 3.98
N LEU A 134 -2.86 -13.38 5.25
CA LEU A 134 -1.57 -12.86 5.72
C LEU A 134 -0.44 -13.82 5.34
N PRO A 135 0.79 -13.31 5.10
CA PRO A 135 1.93 -14.17 4.80
C PRO A 135 2.13 -15.20 5.91
N GLY A 136 2.23 -16.47 5.54
CA GLY A 136 2.65 -17.52 6.47
C GLY A 136 4.05 -17.22 6.99
N TYR A 137 4.25 -17.39 8.30
CA TYR A 137 5.56 -17.25 8.93
C TYR A 137 6.47 -18.40 8.50
N TRP A 138 7.35 -18.15 7.53
CA TRP A 138 8.36 -19.13 7.11
C TRP A 138 9.34 -19.37 8.25
N LYS A 139 9.36 -20.59 8.80
CA LYS A 139 10.42 -20.97 9.74
C LYS A 139 11.76 -20.94 9.00
N ARG A 140 12.71 -20.19 9.55
CA ARG A 140 14.10 -20.14 9.08
C ARG A 140 14.72 -21.54 9.22
N GLY A 141 14.81 -22.29 8.12
CA GLY A 141 15.30 -23.68 8.13
C GLY A 141 14.90 -24.53 6.92
N GLU A 142 13.88 -24.16 6.15
CA GLU A 142 13.60 -24.84 4.88
C GLU A 142 14.50 -24.27 3.79
N GLY A 143 15.39 -25.11 3.24
CA GLY A 143 16.47 -24.72 2.32
C GLY A 143 16.03 -24.13 0.98
N PHE A 144 16.98 -24.09 0.03
CA PHE A 144 16.97 -23.41 -1.27
C PHE A 144 15.68 -23.58 -2.13
N GLY A 145 14.81 -24.56 -1.87
CA GLY A 145 13.51 -24.75 -2.51
C GLY A 145 12.43 -23.74 -2.09
N GLY A 146 12.48 -23.18 -0.87
CA GLY A 146 11.54 -22.14 -0.42
C GLY A 146 11.75 -20.79 -1.12
N PHE A 147 12.96 -20.55 -1.61
CA PHE A 147 13.35 -19.32 -2.32
C PHE A 147 12.70 -19.21 -3.72
N LEU A 148 12.48 -20.34 -4.41
CA LEU A 148 11.82 -20.36 -5.72
C LEU A 148 10.29 -20.49 -5.64
N GLY A 149 9.68 -20.64 -4.46
CA GLY A 149 8.23 -20.81 -4.34
C GLY A 149 7.69 -22.10 -5.00
N ILE A 150 8.55 -23.07 -5.30
CA ILE A 150 8.14 -24.38 -5.82
C ILE A 150 7.83 -25.27 -4.63
N ARG A 151 6.66 -25.06 -4.02
CA ARG A 151 5.94 -26.13 -3.33
C ARG A 151 4.52 -26.17 -3.87
N GLN A 152 4.25 -27.19 -4.68
CA GLN A 152 2.89 -27.70 -4.90
C GLN A 152 2.38 -28.24 -3.57
N GLY A 153 1.82 -27.38 -2.74
CA GLY A 153 1.17 -27.77 -1.51
C GLY A 153 -0.01 -26.83 -1.32
N ARG A 154 -1.22 -27.30 -1.65
CA ARG A 154 -2.46 -26.66 -1.21
C ARG A 154 -2.35 -26.38 0.29
N PRO A 155 -2.69 -25.17 0.78
CA PRO A 155 -2.83 -24.97 2.21
C PRO A 155 -3.83 -26.00 2.74
N SER A 156 -3.46 -26.66 3.84
CA SER A 156 -4.20 -27.74 4.48
C SER A 156 -5.68 -27.36 4.62
N GLY A 157 -6.55 -28.25 4.11
CA GLY A 157 -7.98 -28.05 3.84
C GLY A 157 -8.89 -27.86 5.06
N ILE A 158 -8.68 -26.79 5.82
CA ILE A 158 -9.63 -26.30 6.84
C ILE A 158 -10.19 -24.91 6.46
N GLY A 159 -9.57 -24.22 5.49
CA GLY A 159 -9.95 -22.85 5.10
C GLY A 159 -10.90 -22.73 3.90
N ALA A 160 -10.97 -23.71 3.00
CA ALA A 160 -11.71 -23.57 1.74
C ALA A 160 -13.23 -23.51 1.95
N ASP A 161 -13.78 -24.43 2.76
CA ASP A 161 -15.22 -24.53 3.01
C ASP A 161 -15.75 -23.35 3.86
N ARG A 162 -14.89 -22.76 4.71
CA ARG A 162 -15.21 -21.57 5.52
C ARG A 162 -15.15 -20.29 4.69
N ALA A 163 -14.18 -20.18 3.79
CA ALA A 163 -14.07 -19.09 2.84
C ALA A 163 -15.28 -19.04 1.89
N GLU A 164 -15.82 -20.19 1.48
CA GLU A 164 -17.00 -20.25 0.60
C GLU A 164 -18.29 -19.81 1.33
N GLN A 165 -18.51 -20.25 2.57
CA GLN A 165 -19.63 -19.76 3.40
C GLN A 165 -19.50 -18.27 3.75
N GLN A 166 -18.30 -17.77 4.05
CA GLN A 166 -18.09 -16.35 4.38
C GLN A 166 -18.16 -15.46 3.14
N SER A 167 -17.75 -15.95 1.96
CA SER A 167 -17.92 -15.25 0.68
C SER A 167 -19.40 -14.97 0.37
N SER A 168 -20.31 -15.88 0.70
CA SER A 168 -21.76 -15.65 0.54
C SER A 168 -22.29 -14.52 1.45
N LEU A 169 -21.72 -14.40 2.66
CA LEU A 169 -22.06 -13.37 3.64
C LEU A 169 -21.51 -12.00 3.20
N ILE A 170 -20.29 -11.97 2.69
CA ILE A 170 -19.66 -10.79 2.08
C ILE A 170 -20.47 -10.30 0.88
N GLN A 171 -20.91 -11.20 0.00
CA GLN A 171 -21.70 -10.87 -1.17
C GLN A 171 -23.08 -10.33 -0.78
N SER A 172 -23.70 -10.84 0.30
CA SER A 172 -24.95 -10.30 0.85
C SER A 172 -24.80 -8.88 1.43
N LEU A 173 -23.67 -8.59 2.09
CA LEU A 173 -23.37 -7.26 2.64
C LEU A 173 -23.07 -6.23 1.53
N GLN A 174 -22.41 -6.66 0.45
CA GLN A 174 -22.15 -5.82 -0.71
C GLN A 174 -23.43 -5.49 -1.49
N GLN A 175 -24.36 -6.43 -1.61
CA GLN A 175 -25.67 -6.20 -2.23
C GLN A 175 -26.60 -5.33 -1.37
N GLY A 176 -26.52 -5.44 -0.04
CA GLY A 176 -27.26 -4.57 0.88
C GLY A 176 -26.84 -3.10 0.82
N ALA A 177 -25.56 -2.83 0.55
CA ALA A 177 -25.04 -1.48 0.38
C ALA A 177 -25.39 -0.85 -0.99
N SER A 178 -25.59 -1.66 -2.04
CA SER A 178 -25.97 -1.16 -3.37
C SER A 178 -27.49 -0.97 -3.54
N GLY A 179 -28.31 -1.62 -2.71
CA GLY A 179 -29.78 -1.58 -2.76
C GLY A 179 -30.46 -0.31 -2.24
N SER A 180 -29.72 0.68 -1.71
CA SER A 180 -30.30 1.94 -1.19
C SER A 180 -30.44 3.05 -2.26
N ARG A 181 -30.37 2.72 -3.55
CA ARG A 181 -30.48 3.67 -4.67
C ARG A 181 -31.81 3.54 -5.42
N GLU A 182 -32.90 4.00 -4.82
CA GLU A 182 -34.05 4.49 -5.60
C GLU A 182 -34.65 5.72 -4.90
N GLY A 183 -34.45 6.89 -5.51
CA GLY A 183 -35.17 8.13 -5.20
C GLY A 183 -34.37 9.21 -4.47
N ARG A 184 -33.72 10.10 -5.25
CA ARG A 184 -33.81 11.56 -5.06
C ARG A 184 -33.14 12.34 -6.21
N GLY A 185 -33.82 13.43 -6.60
CA GLY A 185 -33.61 14.18 -7.83
C GLY A 185 -32.59 15.32 -7.75
N SER A 186 -32.55 16.03 -8.90
CA SER A 186 -31.81 17.22 -9.35
C SER A 186 -30.90 18.01 -8.36
N PRO A 187 -29.71 18.46 -8.82
CA PRO A 187 -28.72 19.14 -7.98
C PRO A 187 -28.94 20.66 -7.91
N THR A 188 -29.79 21.14 -6.99
CA THR A 188 -29.85 22.58 -6.67
C THR A 188 -29.93 22.93 -5.19
N ASP A 189 -29.86 21.99 -4.25
CA ASP A 189 -29.87 22.30 -2.82
C ASP A 189 -28.81 21.51 -2.06
N ARG A 190 -27.61 22.11 -1.91
CA ARG A 190 -26.61 21.65 -0.92
C ARG A 190 -25.96 22.83 -0.23
N LYS A 191 -26.77 23.62 0.48
CA LYS A 191 -26.32 24.36 1.66
C LYS A 191 -26.79 23.61 2.90
N GLU A 192 -25.86 23.44 3.84
CA GLU A 192 -26.07 23.07 5.24
C GLU A 192 -26.76 21.71 5.51
N ARG A 193 -25.92 20.65 5.59
CA ARG A 193 -26.14 19.55 6.53
C ARG A 193 -24.81 19.10 7.14
N GLN A 194 -24.32 19.88 8.10
CA GLN A 194 -23.63 19.28 9.24
C GLN A 194 -24.72 18.63 10.10
N GLY A 195 -24.67 17.31 10.25
CA GLY A 195 -25.70 16.57 10.99
C GLY A 195 -25.20 15.17 11.34
N SER A 196 -24.73 15.06 12.58
CA SER A 196 -24.61 13.87 13.44
C SER A 196 -24.43 12.50 12.77
N LEU A 197 -23.29 11.86 13.06
CA LEU A 197 -23.13 10.41 12.99
C LEU A 197 -24.30 9.71 13.72
N ASN A 198 -24.83 8.68 13.07
CA ASN A 198 -25.97 7.90 13.51
C ASN A 198 -25.65 7.17 14.85
N PRO A 199 -26.37 7.42 15.97
CA PRO A 199 -26.03 6.89 17.30
C PRO A 199 -26.31 5.38 17.47
N SER A 200 -26.86 4.71 16.45
CA SER A 200 -27.09 3.26 16.44
C SER A 200 -25.85 2.42 16.12
N PHE A 201 -24.78 3.00 15.56
CA PHE A 201 -23.54 2.27 15.27
C PHE A 201 -22.63 2.09 16.51
N GLN A 202 -22.87 2.84 17.59
CA GLN A 202 -22.04 2.83 18.80
C GLN A 202 -22.49 1.82 19.87
N LYS A 203 -23.68 1.21 19.75
CA LYS A 203 -24.27 0.41 20.85
C LYS A 203 -24.13 -1.10 20.71
N GLU A 204 -23.66 -1.63 19.59
CA GLU A 204 -23.55 -3.09 19.39
C GLU A 204 -22.14 -3.67 19.63
N THR A 205 -21.15 -2.86 20.03
CA THR A 205 -19.78 -3.35 20.27
C THR A 205 -19.28 -3.28 21.73
N LEU A 206 -20.13 -2.90 22.69
CA LEU A 206 -19.81 -2.99 24.12
C LEU A 206 -20.80 -3.89 24.86
N GLY A 207 -20.63 -5.20 24.70
CA GLY A 207 -21.15 -6.21 25.62
C GLY A 207 -19.99 -6.93 26.28
N SER A 208 -19.66 -6.58 27.52
CA SER A 208 -18.75 -7.37 28.37
C SER A 208 -19.48 -8.59 28.92
N PRO A 209 -18.92 -9.81 28.79
CA PRO A 209 -19.20 -10.88 29.72
C PRO A 209 -18.16 -10.86 30.85
N ALA A 210 -18.67 -11.08 32.05
CA ALA A 210 -17.95 -11.11 33.30
C ALA A 210 -16.83 -12.17 33.36
N ASP A 211 -15.88 -11.84 34.22
CA ASP A 211 -14.84 -12.68 34.83
C ASP A 211 -15.27 -14.14 35.09
N SER A 212 -14.62 -15.06 34.38
CA SER A 212 -14.41 -16.43 34.85
C SER A 212 -12.98 -16.80 34.52
N GLY A 213 -12.16 -16.83 35.57
CA GLY A 213 -10.71 -16.99 35.51
C GLY A 213 -10.24 -18.25 34.78
N GLU A 214 -9.32 -18.03 33.86
CA GLU A 214 -8.16 -18.87 33.57
C GLU A 214 -7.24 -17.99 32.70
N ARG A 215 -6.07 -17.61 33.23
CA ARG A 215 -5.03 -16.92 32.44
C ARG A 215 -4.21 -17.99 31.72
N PRO A 216 -4.26 -18.15 30.38
CA PRO A 216 -3.23 -18.91 29.70
C PRO A 216 -1.98 -18.03 29.60
N GLY A 217 -0.84 -18.63 29.90
CA GLY A 217 0.46 -17.98 30.09
C GLY A 217 0.90 -17.01 28.99
N GLY A 218 1.75 -16.07 29.40
CA GLY A 218 2.28 -15.02 28.54
C GLY A 218 2.90 -15.57 27.25
N LEU A 219 2.34 -15.13 26.11
CA LEU A 219 3.01 -15.21 24.82
C LEU A 219 4.14 -14.18 24.79
N ASN A 220 5.28 -14.52 25.40
CA ASN A 220 6.57 -14.02 24.96
C ASN A 220 6.95 -14.73 23.66
N SER A 221 6.20 -14.47 22.59
CA SER A 221 6.62 -14.79 21.23
C SER A 221 6.73 -13.47 20.49
N SER A 222 7.97 -12.97 20.38
CA SER A 222 8.30 -11.93 19.43
C SER A 222 7.68 -12.29 18.06
N PRO A 223 6.93 -11.39 17.40
CA PRO A 223 6.31 -11.70 16.12
C PRO A 223 7.41 -12.09 15.14
N GLN A 224 7.48 -13.37 14.77
CA GLN A 224 8.50 -13.87 13.86
C GLN A 224 8.28 -13.17 12.52
N ARG A 225 9.31 -12.54 11.94
CA ARG A 225 9.17 -11.79 10.68
C ARG A 225 8.79 -12.74 9.54
N GLY A 226 7.77 -12.38 8.74
CA GLY A 226 7.52 -13.04 7.46
C GLY A 226 8.75 -12.95 6.54
N ALA A 227 8.92 -13.92 5.63
CA ALA A 227 10.12 -14.02 4.79
C ALA A 227 10.47 -12.70 4.09
N GLU A 228 11.74 -12.31 4.19
CA GLU A 228 12.30 -11.15 3.52
C GLU A 228 12.57 -11.49 2.05
N THR A 229 12.18 -10.59 1.14
CA THR A 229 12.53 -10.73 -0.28
C THR A 229 13.96 -10.24 -0.53
N LEU A 230 14.52 -10.56 -1.69
CA LEU A 230 15.80 -10.00 -2.12
C LEU A 230 15.76 -8.46 -2.08
N TYR A 231 14.63 -7.88 -2.50
CA TYR A 231 14.41 -6.44 -2.49
C TYR A 231 14.29 -5.88 -1.06
N THR A 232 13.48 -6.49 -0.19
CA THR A 232 13.35 -6.05 1.21
C THR A 232 14.70 -6.08 1.91
N ARG A 233 15.56 -7.07 1.61
CA ARG A 233 16.88 -7.19 2.21
C ARG A 233 17.89 -6.19 1.64
N TYR A 234 18.07 -6.14 0.32
CA TYR A 234 19.18 -5.39 -0.31
C TYR A 234 18.78 -4.08 -0.99
N GLY A 235 17.48 -3.80 -1.12
CA GLY A 235 16.97 -2.58 -1.74
C GLY A 235 17.37 -2.44 -3.19
N ASP A 236 17.77 -1.22 -3.58
CA ASP A 236 18.03 -0.83 -4.97
C ASP A 236 19.44 -1.21 -5.46
N TRP A 237 19.96 -2.35 -4.99
CA TRP A 237 21.30 -2.84 -5.36
C TRP A 237 21.49 -3.03 -6.87
N PHE A 238 20.43 -3.46 -7.57
CA PHE A 238 20.49 -3.75 -8.99
C PHE A 238 20.63 -2.46 -9.84
N PRO A 239 19.79 -1.42 -9.65
CA PRO A 239 20.02 -0.12 -10.27
C PRO A 239 21.42 0.46 -10.01
N LEU A 240 21.92 0.36 -8.77
CA LEU A 240 23.26 0.83 -8.42
C LEU A 240 24.36 0.05 -9.16
N PHE A 241 24.22 -1.27 -9.24
CA PHE A 241 25.11 -2.12 -10.01
C PHE A 241 25.11 -1.76 -11.49
N CYS A 242 23.94 -1.61 -12.11
CA CYS A 242 23.82 -1.19 -13.51
C CYS A 242 24.47 0.18 -13.74
N GLY A 243 24.25 1.15 -12.85
CA GLY A 243 24.89 2.46 -12.92
C GLY A 243 26.42 2.37 -12.86
N ALA A 244 26.96 1.53 -11.97
CA ALA A 244 28.40 1.30 -11.87
C ALA A 244 28.98 0.67 -13.15
N VAL A 245 28.28 -0.28 -13.76
CA VAL A 245 28.68 -0.89 -15.05
C VAL A 245 28.70 0.16 -16.17
N VAL A 246 27.67 1.00 -16.26
CA VAL A 246 27.61 2.08 -17.28
C VAL A 246 28.77 3.06 -17.10
N LEU A 247 29.05 3.50 -15.88
CA LEU A 247 30.18 4.41 -15.59
C LEU A 247 31.53 3.78 -15.94
N LEU A 248 31.70 2.50 -15.65
CA LEU A 248 32.92 1.76 -16.01
C LEU A 248 33.11 1.67 -17.53
N LEU A 249 32.04 1.35 -18.28
CA LEU A 249 32.07 1.30 -19.74
C LEU A 249 32.36 2.68 -20.36
N MET A 250 31.76 3.74 -19.82
CA MET A 250 32.05 5.12 -20.25
C MET A 250 33.52 5.47 -19.98
N GLY A 251 34.05 5.17 -18.80
CA GLY A 251 35.45 5.40 -18.47
C GLY A 251 36.44 4.65 -19.37
N MET A 252 36.12 3.40 -19.74
CA MET A 252 36.91 2.63 -20.72
C MET A 252 36.83 3.23 -22.12
N SER A 253 35.68 3.75 -22.55
CA SER A 253 35.51 4.42 -23.83
C SER A 253 36.33 5.71 -23.92
N PHE A 254 36.32 6.54 -22.87
CA PHE A 254 37.15 7.76 -22.81
C PHE A 254 38.64 7.45 -22.83
N ARG A 255 39.11 6.40 -22.14
CA ARG A 255 40.52 5.98 -22.18
C ARG A 255 40.98 5.46 -23.54
N ARG A 256 40.07 4.93 -24.36
CA ARG A 256 40.38 4.48 -25.73
C ARG A 256 40.48 5.63 -26.74
N ARG A 257 39.94 6.82 -26.41
CA ARG A 257 40.15 8.06 -27.19
C ARG A 257 41.48 8.72 -26.80
N ASN A 258 42.59 8.02 -27.01
CA ASN A 258 43.91 8.66 -27.03
C ASN A 258 44.17 9.27 -28.42
N PRO A 259 44.77 10.46 -28.55
CA PRO A 259 44.77 11.27 -29.79
C PRO A 259 45.80 10.83 -30.86
N SER A 260 46.24 9.57 -30.86
CA SER A 260 47.35 9.14 -31.73
C SER A 260 46.95 8.63 -33.12
N GLU A 261 45.68 8.77 -33.52
CA GLU A 261 45.19 8.40 -34.87
C GLU A 261 44.63 9.60 -35.66
N GLN A 262 45.25 10.78 -35.53
CA GLN A 262 44.98 11.91 -36.45
C GLN A 262 46.06 12.15 -37.51
N GLU A 263 47.12 11.34 -37.56
CA GLU A 263 48.08 11.36 -38.67
C GLU A 263 47.86 10.17 -39.60
N LEU A 264 46.93 10.31 -40.55
CA LEU A 264 46.95 9.51 -41.77
C LEU A 264 46.67 10.43 -42.96
N HIS A 265 47.80 10.84 -43.53
CA HIS A 265 48.03 11.35 -44.87
C HIS A 265 46.89 11.13 -45.86
N PHE A 266 46.45 12.23 -46.49
CA PHE A 266 45.85 12.19 -47.83
C PHE A 266 46.87 12.79 -48.82
N PRO A 267 47.14 12.12 -49.96
CA PRO A 267 47.98 12.64 -51.04
C PRO A 267 47.30 13.77 -51.82
#